data_AF-A0A657FUI6-F1
#
_entry.id   AF-A0A657FUI6-F1
#
_cell.length_a   1.000
_cell.length_b   1.000
_cell.length_c   1.000
_cell.angle_alpha   90.00
_cell.angle_beta   90.00
_cell.angle_gamma   90.00
#
_symmetry.space_group_name_H-M   'P 1'
#
loop_
_entity.id
_entity.type
_entity.pdbx_description
1 polymer ?
#
loop_
_entity_poly.entity_id
_entity_poly.type
_entity_poly.pdbx_seq_one_letter_code
_entity_poly.pdbx_strand_id
1 'polypeptide(L)'
;MNNKSDSFYHSVYVKSSYFNNFITNDEQSDLYSNSTGSEIYKKLISELNAFLRTKRKPFLTEYAKNLVEAYEERGIFPTFNYNNKWEKMKADDLREAIQELYKIEPRFFKDLNKPQQKILVRMLSLIIDGGEVESFFNIVDSVISLSSEEKERFAEQLKVTQLSSILKTIELLTDRYKAVAEFEKLVYDPEMYAGEVPHLQKMMERNYWLLGEQYQLVTAEEPDFNEAARRHTYILRGEKLKKHKIGHVSEQKEMDLFMIRQRMNENKIEHIVVELKHPVNVRLGKKEIDQVYEYYQVIRNESIFNASNMTWKFYLIGNKYDSTGYIEHIMDVYKGKGDYGLVYKGEYEVYVRTWSEVFSEFKIKHDFLNQKLQIEKDKIQAGLYVNADEIVNNHRTSDSPAQFSWAPTQ
;
A
#
# COMPACT_ATOMS: atom_id res chain seq x y z
N MET A 1 8.85 -23.76 -46.79
CA MET A 1 9.24 -22.34 -46.64
C MET A 1 8.16 -21.41 -47.13
N ASN A 2 7.44 -21.73 -48.21
CA ASN A 2 6.07 -21.22 -48.39
C ASN A 2 5.19 -21.67 -47.20
N ASN A 3 4.33 -20.79 -46.71
CA ASN A 3 3.45 -20.91 -45.52
C ASN A 3 4.06 -20.55 -44.16
N LYS A 4 5.19 -19.81 -44.12
CA LYS A 4 5.57 -19.09 -42.90
C LYS A 4 4.93 -17.69 -42.94
N SER A 5 4.46 -17.23 -41.79
CA SER A 5 3.55 -16.08 -41.57
C SER A 5 4.15 -14.70 -41.85
N ASP A 6 5.34 -14.65 -42.42
CA ASP A 6 6.24 -13.51 -42.44
C ASP A 6 6.26 -12.75 -43.77
N SER A 7 5.17 -12.81 -44.53
CA SER A 7 4.98 -12.09 -45.80
C SER A 7 6.12 -12.28 -46.83
N PHE A 8 6.94 -13.33 -46.68
CA PHE A 8 8.02 -13.69 -47.60
C PHE A 8 7.51 -14.64 -48.70
N TYR A 9 6.78 -14.06 -49.66
CA TYR A 9 6.27 -14.78 -50.82
C TYR A 9 7.40 -15.01 -51.83
N HIS A 10 7.69 -16.28 -52.14
CA HIS A 10 8.75 -16.63 -53.08
C HIS A 10 8.36 -17.81 -53.97
N SER A 11 8.98 -17.86 -55.14
CA SER A 11 8.97 -19.00 -56.04
C SER A 11 10.38 -19.19 -56.58
N VAL A 12 10.84 -20.44 -56.61
CA VAL A 12 12.17 -20.80 -57.11
C VAL A 12 12.00 -21.76 -58.26
N TYR A 13 12.57 -21.41 -59.41
CA TYR A 13 12.57 -22.24 -60.61
C TYR A 13 13.99 -22.71 -60.87
N VAL A 14 14.17 -24.02 -61.04
CA VAL A 14 15.47 -24.63 -61.36
C VAL A 14 15.35 -25.30 -62.73
N LYS A 15 16.25 -24.94 -63.65
CA LYS A 15 16.33 -25.53 -64.99
C LYS A 15 17.65 -26.28 -65.14
N SER A 16 17.58 -27.58 -65.40
CA SER A 16 18.75 -28.42 -65.65
C SER A 16 18.34 -29.63 -66.48
N SER A 17 19.25 -30.14 -67.32
CA SER A 17 19.06 -31.40 -68.03
C SER A 17 18.84 -32.59 -67.10
N TYR A 18 19.31 -32.50 -65.85
CA TYR A 18 19.03 -33.44 -64.77
C TYR A 18 17.51 -33.70 -64.60
N PHE A 19 16.69 -32.68 -64.84
CA PHE A 19 15.24 -32.74 -64.66
C PHE A 19 14.45 -33.25 -65.87
N ASN A 20 15.09 -33.49 -67.01
CA ASN A 20 14.38 -33.85 -68.25
C ASN A 20 13.61 -35.18 -68.13
N ASN A 21 14.08 -36.11 -67.29
CA ASN A 21 13.47 -37.41 -67.03
C ASN A 21 13.21 -37.62 -65.51
N PHE A 22 12.88 -36.55 -64.78
CA PHE A 22 12.73 -36.61 -63.31
C PHE A 22 11.43 -37.30 -62.90
N ILE A 23 11.53 -38.24 -61.97
CA ILE A 23 10.38 -39.00 -61.45
C ILE A 23 9.96 -38.41 -60.10
N THR A 24 8.70 -37.96 -60.00
CA THR A 24 8.14 -37.35 -58.79
C THR A 24 7.47 -38.35 -57.83
N ASN A 25 7.29 -39.61 -58.25
CA ASN A 25 6.64 -40.67 -57.47
C ASN A 25 7.65 -41.72 -57.00
N ASP A 26 7.64 -42.04 -55.72
CA ASP A 26 8.57 -42.97 -55.05
C ASP A 26 8.29 -44.47 -55.34
N GLU A 27 7.36 -44.84 -56.23
CA GLU A 27 6.86 -46.22 -56.33
C GLU A 27 7.72 -47.18 -57.16
N GLN A 28 8.69 -46.72 -57.95
CA GLN A 28 9.65 -47.61 -58.64
C GLN A 28 11.05 -46.98 -58.63
N SER A 29 11.85 -47.37 -57.63
CA SER A 29 13.26 -47.01 -57.53
C SER A 29 14.08 -47.88 -58.50
N ASP A 30 14.24 -47.43 -59.74
CA ASP A 30 15.42 -47.82 -60.51
C ASP A 30 16.64 -47.13 -59.88
N LEU A 31 17.70 -47.89 -59.59
CA LEU A 31 18.93 -47.44 -58.93
C LEU A 31 19.64 -46.25 -59.64
N TYR A 32 19.24 -45.97 -60.89
CA TYR A 32 19.78 -44.93 -61.77
C TYR A 32 18.78 -43.81 -62.11
N SER A 33 17.61 -43.78 -61.46
CA SER A 33 16.58 -42.77 -61.74
C SER A 33 16.81 -41.46 -60.97
N ASN A 34 16.65 -40.33 -61.65
CA ASN A 34 16.67 -39.01 -61.01
C ASN A 34 15.31 -38.79 -60.32
N SER A 35 15.26 -39.02 -59.01
CA SER A 35 14.05 -38.90 -58.19
C SER A 35 14.24 -38.01 -56.97
N THR A 36 13.15 -37.77 -56.25
CA THR A 36 13.09 -37.10 -54.94
C THR A 36 13.98 -37.75 -53.88
N GLY A 37 14.21 -39.06 -53.99
CA GLY A 37 15.07 -39.82 -53.09
C GLY A 37 16.58 -39.70 -53.35
N SER A 38 16.97 -39.23 -54.54
CA SER A 38 18.38 -39.20 -54.96
C SER A 38 19.22 -38.20 -54.14
N GLU A 39 20.49 -38.54 -53.92
CA GLU A 39 21.41 -37.71 -53.14
C GLU A 39 21.64 -36.34 -53.79
N ILE A 40 21.65 -36.30 -55.13
CA ILE A 40 21.79 -35.07 -55.91
C ILE A 40 20.58 -34.14 -55.67
N TYR A 41 19.36 -34.68 -55.69
CA TYR A 41 18.16 -33.90 -55.41
C TYR A 41 18.11 -33.41 -53.96
N LYS A 42 18.43 -34.27 -52.99
CA LYS A 42 18.49 -33.89 -51.56
C LYS A 42 19.51 -32.77 -51.31
N LYS A 43 20.70 -32.89 -51.89
CA LYS A 43 21.75 -31.86 -51.80
C LYS A 43 21.28 -30.55 -52.45
N LEU A 44 20.69 -30.62 -53.64
CA LEU A 44 20.11 -29.46 -54.30
C LEU A 44 19.05 -28.79 -53.42
N ILE A 45 18.10 -29.54 -52.85
CA ILE A 45 17.06 -28.99 -51.96
C ILE A 45 17.68 -28.35 -50.71
N SER A 46 18.73 -28.94 -50.15
CA SER A 46 19.47 -28.36 -49.02
C SER A 46 20.11 -27.01 -49.41
N GLU A 47 20.78 -26.94 -50.56
CA GLU A 47 21.39 -25.72 -51.09
C GLU A 47 20.35 -24.65 -51.43
N LEU A 48 19.24 -25.03 -52.06
CA LEU A 48 18.11 -24.13 -52.34
C LEU A 48 17.49 -23.61 -51.04
N ASN A 49 17.36 -24.45 -50.02
CA ASN A 49 16.86 -24.03 -48.73
C ASN A 49 17.82 -23.06 -48.02
N ALA A 50 19.13 -23.32 -48.10
CA ALA A 50 20.15 -22.40 -47.58
C ALA A 50 20.11 -21.05 -48.32
N PHE A 51 20.01 -21.08 -49.66
CA PHE A 51 19.85 -19.89 -50.49
C PHE A 51 18.60 -19.09 -50.11
N LEU A 52 17.45 -19.76 -49.95
CA LEU A 52 16.21 -19.13 -49.54
C LEU A 52 16.28 -18.54 -48.13
N ARG A 53 16.95 -19.20 -47.18
CA ARG A 53 17.20 -18.63 -45.84
C ARG A 53 18.03 -17.34 -45.92
N THR A 54 19.07 -17.33 -46.75
CA THR A 54 19.89 -16.13 -47.00
C THR A 54 19.07 -15.01 -47.62
N LYS A 55 18.19 -15.33 -48.58
CA LYS A 55 17.29 -14.35 -49.20
C LYS A 55 16.17 -13.88 -48.27
N ARG A 56 15.71 -14.70 -47.34
CA ARG A 56 14.66 -14.38 -46.34
C ARG A 56 15.15 -13.45 -45.23
N LYS A 57 16.42 -13.53 -44.84
CA LYS A 57 16.99 -12.79 -43.69
C LYS A 57 16.85 -11.24 -43.80
N PRO A 58 17.12 -10.60 -44.95
CA PRO A 58 16.86 -9.17 -45.13
C PRO A 58 15.39 -8.81 -44.96
N PHE A 59 14.46 -9.59 -45.53
CA PHE A 59 13.02 -9.37 -45.39
C PHE A 59 12.58 -9.43 -43.93
N LEU A 60 13.01 -10.45 -43.18
CA LEU A 60 12.68 -10.53 -41.75
C LEU A 60 13.14 -9.31 -40.96
N THR A 61 14.30 -8.75 -41.32
CA THR A 61 14.85 -7.55 -40.66
C THR A 61 14.02 -6.31 -40.97
N GLU A 62 13.59 -6.14 -42.22
CA GLU A 62 12.75 -5.02 -42.64
C GLU A 62 11.34 -5.12 -42.04
N TYR A 63 10.70 -6.29 -42.11
CA TYR A 63 9.38 -6.51 -41.51
C TYR A 63 9.39 -6.36 -39.99
N ALA A 64 10.46 -6.77 -39.31
CA ALA A 64 10.62 -6.55 -37.88
C ALA A 64 10.61 -5.06 -37.52
N LYS A 65 11.27 -4.22 -38.32
CA LYS A 65 11.25 -2.76 -38.13
C LYS A 65 9.86 -2.18 -38.36
N ASN A 66 9.24 -2.53 -39.48
CA ASN A 66 7.89 -2.07 -39.82
C ASN A 66 6.86 -2.50 -38.77
N LEU A 67 7.01 -3.69 -38.17
CA LEU A 67 6.15 -4.17 -37.08
C LEU A 67 6.25 -3.27 -35.85
N VAL A 68 7.48 -2.92 -35.45
CA VAL A 68 7.72 -2.03 -34.30
C VAL A 68 7.14 -0.64 -34.56
N GLU A 69 7.42 -0.06 -35.73
CA GLU A 69 6.88 1.25 -36.12
C GLU A 69 5.34 1.24 -36.08
N ALA A 70 4.71 0.23 -36.67
CA ALA A 70 3.26 0.06 -36.65
C ALA A 70 2.70 -0.11 -35.22
N TYR A 71 3.46 -0.75 -34.32
CA TYR A 71 3.06 -0.92 -32.92
C TYR A 71 3.15 0.40 -32.15
N GLU A 72 4.18 1.21 -32.40
CA GLU A 72 4.32 2.54 -31.83
C GLU A 72 3.18 3.47 -32.29
N GLU A 73 2.93 3.53 -33.61
CA GLU A 73 1.84 4.35 -34.18
C GLU A 73 0.47 3.96 -33.63
N ARG A 74 0.23 2.67 -33.41
CA ARG A 74 -1.04 2.17 -32.86
C ARG A 74 -1.14 2.34 -31.34
N GLY A 75 -0.12 2.87 -30.68
CA GLY A 75 -0.07 3.09 -29.23
C GLY A 75 -0.06 1.78 -28.45
N ILE A 76 0.67 0.78 -28.95
CA ILE A 76 0.84 -0.53 -28.31
C ILE A 76 1.99 -0.50 -27.29
N PHE A 77 3.07 0.23 -27.61
CA PHE A 77 4.19 0.46 -26.71
C PHE A 77 3.76 1.23 -25.45
N PRO A 78 4.42 1.00 -24.30
CA PRO A 78 4.33 1.87 -23.14
C PRO A 78 4.75 3.31 -23.47
N THR A 79 4.30 4.26 -22.66
CA THR A 79 4.77 5.65 -22.75
C THR A 79 6.13 5.76 -22.06
N PHE A 80 7.13 6.25 -22.78
CA PHE A 80 8.48 6.49 -22.26
C PHE A 80 8.80 7.98 -22.27
N ASN A 81 9.47 8.46 -21.23
CA ASN A 81 10.06 9.79 -21.16
C ASN A 81 11.41 9.79 -21.86
N TYR A 82 11.45 10.21 -23.12
CA TYR A 82 12.68 10.26 -23.92
C TYR A 82 13.73 11.28 -23.44
N ASN A 83 13.37 12.17 -22.50
CA ASN A 83 14.35 13.04 -21.85
C ASN A 83 15.15 12.32 -20.76
N ASN A 84 14.66 11.16 -20.28
CA ASN A 84 15.36 10.31 -19.34
C ASN A 84 16.20 9.28 -20.12
N LYS A 85 17.52 9.29 -19.90
CA LYS A 85 18.47 8.39 -20.58
C LYS A 85 18.14 6.90 -20.32
N TRP A 86 17.67 6.57 -19.12
CA TRP A 86 17.31 5.20 -18.76
C TRP A 86 16.06 4.73 -19.51
N GLU A 87 15.00 5.54 -19.53
CA GLU A 87 13.76 5.20 -20.24
C GLU A 87 13.96 5.15 -21.75
N LYS A 88 14.85 5.99 -22.31
CA LYS A 88 15.24 5.89 -23.70
C LYS A 88 15.92 4.55 -24.01
N MET A 89 16.88 4.14 -23.18
CA MET A 89 17.57 2.85 -23.33
C MET A 89 16.59 1.68 -23.24
N LYS A 90 15.67 1.70 -22.27
CA LYS A 90 14.62 0.70 -22.13
C LYS A 90 13.69 0.62 -23.37
N ALA A 91 13.32 1.77 -23.93
CA ALA A 91 12.52 1.79 -25.15
C ALA A 91 13.29 1.15 -26.32
N ASP A 92 14.58 1.45 -26.46
CA ASP A 92 15.45 0.87 -27.48
C ASP A 92 15.62 -0.65 -27.30
N ASP A 93 15.88 -1.11 -26.06
CA ASP A 93 15.98 -2.54 -25.73
C ASP A 93 14.67 -3.28 -26.01
N LEU A 94 13.51 -2.68 -25.72
CA LEU A 94 12.20 -3.26 -26.03
C LEU A 94 11.95 -3.36 -27.54
N ARG A 95 12.35 -2.35 -28.31
CA ARG A 95 12.29 -2.40 -29.78
C ARG A 95 13.16 -3.54 -30.31
N GLU A 96 14.40 -3.63 -29.83
CA GLU A 96 15.35 -4.66 -30.25
C GLU A 96 14.83 -6.05 -29.89
N ALA A 97 14.32 -6.26 -28.68
CA ALA A 97 13.75 -7.51 -28.25
C ALA A 97 12.57 -7.98 -29.13
N ILE A 98 11.66 -7.06 -29.49
CA ILE A 98 10.54 -7.38 -30.40
C ILE A 98 11.07 -7.71 -31.80
N GLN A 99 12.06 -6.98 -32.30
CA GLN A 99 12.65 -7.26 -33.61
C GLN A 99 13.35 -8.61 -33.66
N GLU A 100 14.16 -8.93 -32.65
CA GLU A 100 14.84 -10.23 -32.54
C GLU A 100 13.83 -11.38 -32.37
N LEU A 101 12.81 -11.20 -31.55
CA LEU A 101 11.75 -12.20 -31.38
C LEU A 101 10.99 -12.45 -32.69
N TYR A 102 10.70 -11.40 -33.47
CA TYR A 102 10.10 -11.54 -34.79
C TYR A 102 11.01 -12.28 -35.77
N LYS A 103 12.33 -11.98 -35.78
CA LYS A 103 13.30 -12.68 -36.64
C LYS A 103 13.38 -14.18 -36.31
N ILE A 104 13.19 -14.54 -35.04
CA ILE A 104 13.18 -15.93 -34.57
C ILE A 104 11.87 -16.63 -34.97
N GLU A 105 10.71 -16.12 -34.54
CA GLU A 105 9.41 -16.74 -34.80
C GLU A 105 8.33 -15.70 -35.18
N PRO A 106 8.23 -15.35 -36.48
CA PRO A 106 7.23 -14.40 -36.97
C PRO A 106 5.78 -14.83 -36.72
N ARG A 107 5.50 -16.13 -36.55
CA ARG A 107 4.12 -16.63 -36.34
C ARG A 107 3.53 -16.13 -35.05
N PHE A 108 4.36 -15.86 -34.06
CA PHE A 108 3.94 -15.40 -32.75
C PHE A 108 3.22 -14.03 -32.80
N PHE A 109 3.51 -13.21 -33.81
CA PHE A 109 2.93 -11.88 -33.99
C PHE A 109 1.76 -11.86 -34.98
N LYS A 110 1.46 -13.00 -35.62
CA LYS A 110 0.38 -13.11 -36.61
C LYS A 110 -0.97 -13.18 -35.90
N ASP A 111 -1.97 -12.51 -36.46
CA ASP A 111 -3.38 -12.57 -36.04
C ASP A 111 -3.66 -12.09 -34.59
N LEU A 112 -2.70 -11.41 -33.95
CA LEU A 112 -2.92 -10.78 -32.65
C LEU A 112 -3.77 -9.52 -32.79
N ASN A 113 -4.86 -9.43 -32.01
CA ASN A 113 -5.65 -8.21 -31.91
C ASN A 113 -4.92 -7.15 -31.05
N LYS A 114 -5.38 -5.88 -31.11
CA LYS A 114 -4.71 -4.77 -30.41
C LYS A 114 -4.54 -5.02 -28.89
N PRO A 115 -5.53 -5.55 -28.14
CA PRO A 115 -5.34 -5.98 -26.76
C PRO A 115 -4.23 -7.02 -26.55
N GLN A 116 -4.20 -8.09 -27.36
CA GLN A 116 -3.19 -9.15 -27.27
C GLN A 116 -1.78 -8.60 -27.56
N GLN A 117 -1.65 -7.74 -28.56
CA GLN A 117 -0.39 -7.06 -28.87
C GLN A 117 0.09 -6.20 -27.69
N LYS A 118 -0.82 -5.47 -27.04
CA LYS A 118 -0.50 -4.68 -25.84
C LYS A 118 -0.04 -5.53 -24.67
N ILE A 119 -0.69 -6.68 -24.43
CA ILE A 119 -0.30 -7.62 -23.38
C ILE A 119 1.12 -8.13 -23.66
N LEU A 120 1.39 -8.60 -24.87
CA LEU A 120 2.70 -9.12 -25.24
C LEU A 120 3.82 -8.07 -25.05
N VAL A 121 3.63 -6.87 -25.60
CA VAL A 121 4.64 -5.81 -25.51
C VAL A 121 4.86 -5.38 -24.05
N ARG A 122 3.80 -5.32 -23.23
CA ARG A 122 3.93 -5.05 -21.80
C ARG A 122 4.68 -6.15 -21.07
N MET A 123 4.39 -7.43 -21.34
CA MET A 123 5.13 -8.55 -20.75
C MET A 123 6.62 -8.48 -21.08
N LEU A 124 6.97 -8.23 -22.36
CA LEU A 124 8.37 -8.07 -22.75
C LEU A 124 9.03 -6.86 -22.06
N SER A 125 8.30 -5.74 -21.94
CA SER A 125 8.79 -4.56 -21.22
C SER A 125 9.06 -4.82 -19.74
N LEU A 126 8.27 -5.68 -19.09
CA LEU A 126 8.47 -6.06 -17.69
C LEU A 126 9.66 -7.03 -17.54
N ILE A 127 9.83 -7.95 -18.49
CA ILE A 127 10.96 -8.89 -18.52
C ILE A 127 12.29 -8.13 -18.66
N ILE A 128 12.34 -7.14 -19.55
CA ILE A 128 13.53 -6.31 -19.77
C ILE A 128 13.88 -5.49 -18.53
N ASP A 129 12.89 -5.10 -17.73
CA ASP A 129 13.12 -4.35 -16.50
C ASP A 129 13.80 -5.15 -15.39
N GLY A 130 13.94 -6.48 -15.52
CA GLY A 130 14.75 -7.37 -14.67
C GLY A 130 14.26 -7.52 -13.22
N GLY A 131 13.94 -6.42 -12.54
CA GLY A 131 13.43 -6.37 -11.17
C GLY A 131 11.92 -6.57 -11.06
N GLU A 132 11.15 -6.43 -12.15
CA GLU A 132 9.68 -6.57 -12.11
C GLU A 132 9.17 -7.94 -12.59
N VAL A 133 10.07 -8.85 -12.98
CA VAL A 133 9.68 -10.14 -13.59
C VAL A 133 9.03 -11.06 -12.57
N GLU A 134 9.66 -11.22 -11.41
CA GLU A 134 9.16 -12.08 -10.34
C GLU A 134 7.85 -11.55 -9.76
N SER A 135 7.76 -10.23 -9.53
CA SER A 135 6.54 -9.59 -9.03
C SER A 135 5.38 -9.71 -10.02
N PHE A 136 5.64 -9.58 -11.33
CA PHE A 136 4.65 -9.80 -12.37
C PHE A 136 4.13 -11.24 -12.36
N PHE A 137 5.02 -12.25 -12.34
CA PHE A 137 4.59 -13.65 -12.30
C PHE A 137 3.81 -13.97 -11.02
N ASN A 138 4.24 -13.46 -9.86
CA ASN A 138 3.49 -13.62 -8.62
C ASN A 138 2.05 -13.05 -8.72
N ILE A 139 1.87 -11.88 -9.34
CA ILE A 139 0.54 -11.29 -9.57
C ILE A 139 -0.28 -12.15 -10.54
N VAL A 140 0.32 -12.57 -11.66
CA VAL A 140 -0.36 -13.38 -12.67
C VAL A 140 -0.78 -14.74 -12.11
N ASP A 141 0.11 -15.42 -11.39
CA ASP A 141 -0.17 -16.71 -10.73
C ASP A 141 -1.26 -16.56 -9.66
N SER A 142 -1.25 -15.45 -8.91
CA SER A 142 -2.32 -15.12 -7.95
C SER A 142 -3.67 -14.96 -8.65
N VAL A 143 -3.73 -14.35 -9.84
CA VAL A 143 -4.98 -14.22 -10.60
C VAL A 143 -5.38 -15.54 -11.28
N ILE A 144 -4.42 -16.33 -11.78
CA ILE A 144 -4.68 -17.62 -12.43
C ILE A 144 -5.22 -18.65 -11.43
N SER A 145 -4.69 -18.65 -10.20
CA SER A 145 -5.09 -19.57 -9.13
C SER A 145 -6.50 -19.34 -8.59
N LEU A 146 -7.11 -18.17 -8.84
CA LEU A 146 -8.52 -17.91 -8.55
C LEU A 146 -9.45 -18.86 -9.34
N SER A 147 -10.52 -19.31 -8.70
CA SER A 147 -11.62 -20.01 -9.37
C SER A 147 -12.32 -19.12 -10.40
N SER A 148 -13.12 -19.72 -11.30
CA SER A 148 -13.88 -18.95 -12.30
C SER A 148 -14.85 -17.95 -11.66
N GLU A 149 -15.49 -18.32 -10.55
CA GLU A 149 -16.38 -17.43 -9.80
C GLU A 149 -15.62 -16.27 -9.16
N GLU A 150 -14.45 -16.53 -8.57
CA GLU A 150 -13.61 -15.48 -7.98
C GLU A 150 -13.09 -14.50 -9.04
N LYS A 151 -12.72 -15.00 -10.23
CA LYS A 151 -12.32 -14.15 -11.37
C LYS A 151 -13.44 -13.22 -11.82
N GLU A 152 -14.67 -13.73 -11.93
CA GLU A 152 -15.83 -12.92 -12.28
C GLU A 152 -16.10 -11.86 -11.21
N ARG A 153 -16.12 -12.24 -9.93
CA ARG A 153 -16.29 -11.30 -8.81
C ARG A 153 -15.19 -10.25 -8.76
N PHE A 154 -13.93 -10.63 -8.99
CA PHE A 154 -12.80 -9.71 -9.04
C PHE A 154 -12.97 -8.70 -10.19
N ALA A 155 -13.36 -9.15 -11.37
CA ALA A 155 -13.65 -8.27 -12.51
C ALA A 155 -14.80 -7.30 -12.21
N GLU A 156 -15.87 -7.73 -11.54
CA GLU A 156 -16.96 -6.84 -11.11
C GLU A 156 -16.50 -5.78 -10.09
N GLN A 157 -15.65 -6.15 -9.12
CA GLN A 157 -15.10 -5.17 -8.17
C GLN A 157 -14.25 -4.10 -8.88
N LEU A 158 -13.45 -4.49 -9.88
CA LEU A 158 -12.64 -3.54 -10.66
C LEU A 158 -13.45 -2.54 -11.50
N LYS A 159 -14.76 -2.77 -11.68
CA LYS A 159 -15.66 -1.80 -12.34
C LYS A 159 -16.08 -0.66 -11.42
N VAL A 160 -16.10 -0.89 -10.11
CA VAL A 160 -16.62 0.07 -9.10
C VAL A 160 -15.53 0.67 -8.23
N THR A 161 -14.36 0.03 -8.16
CA THR A 161 -13.22 0.52 -7.38
C THR A 161 -11.90 0.29 -8.13
N GLN A 162 -10.91 1.15 -7.85
CA GLN A 162 -9.58 1.02 -8.42
C GLN A 162 -8.74 0.04 -7.62
N LEU A 163 -7.91 -0.76 -8.30
CA LEU A 163 -6.96 -1.68 -7.64
C LEU A 163 -6.05 -0.94 -6.65
N SER A 164 -5.64 0.29 -6.99
CA SER A 164 -4.85 1.17 -6.12
C SER A 164 -5.59 1.53 -4.82
N SER A 165 -6.90 1.74 -4.86
CA SER A 165 -7.72 2.01 -3.67
C SER A 165 -7.89 0.76 -2.80
N ILE A 166 -8.06 -0.41 -3.42
CA ILE A 166 -8.09 -1.70 -2.72
C ILE A 166 -6.76 -1.92 -1.99
N LEU A 167 -5.64 -1.76 -2.72
CA LEU A 167 -4.29 -1.94 -2.18
C LEU A 167 -4.05 -1.03 -0.97
N LYS A 168 -4.30 0.28 -1.09
CA LYS A 168 -4.16 1.24 0.02
C LYS A 168 -4.98 0.86 1.25
N THR A 169 -6.16 0.29 1.05
CA THR A 169 -7.03 -0.15 2.16
C THR A 169 -6.45 -1.37 2.87
N ILE A 170 -5.93 -2.34 2.11
CA ILE A 170 -5.27 -3.54 2.66
C ILE A 170 -3.97 -3.17 3.38
N GLU A 171 -3.18 -2.26 2.79
CA GLU A 171 -1.95 -1.72 3.38
C GLU A 171 -2.25 -1.01 4.70
N LEU A 172 -3.25 -0.12 4.72
CA LEU A 172 -3.70 0.57 5.93
C LEU A 172 -4.03 -0.43 7.06
N LEU A 173 -4.81 -1.47 6.75
CA LEU A 173 -5.18 -2.49 7.74
C LEU A 173 -3.94 -3.27 8.24
N THR A 174 -3.07 -3.67 7.33
CA THR A 174 -1.85 -4.43 7.65
C THR A 174 -0.90 -3.61 8.52
N ASP A 175 -0.67 -2.35 8.16
CA ASP A 175 0.18 -1.44 8.92
C ASP A 175 -0.38 -1.13 10.30
N ARG A 176 -1.71 -1.10 10.49
CA ARG A 176 -2.32 -0.96 11.83
C ARG A 176 -2.05 -2.16 12.71
N TYR A 177 -2.18 -3.38 12.17
CA TYR A 177 -1.81 -4.59 12.92
C TYR A 177 -0.33 -4.58 13.31
N LYS A 178 0.54 -4.14 12.39
CA LYS A 178 1.98 -3.97 12.66
C LYS A 178 2.22 -2.94 13.77
N ALA A 179 1.60 -1.76 13.67
CA ALA A 179 1.74 -0.70 14.65
C ALA A 179 1.30 -1.15 16.05
N VAL A 180 0.18 -1.87 16.17
CA VAL A 180 -0.28 -2.40 17.46
C VAL A 180 0.69 -3.44 18.01
N ALA A 181 1.19 -4.36 17.20
CA ALA A 181 2.17 -5.35 17.66
C ALA A 181 3.46 -4.69 18.17
N GLU A 182 3.94 -3.66 17.46
CA GLU A 182 5.10 -2.89 17.86
C GLU A 182 4.85 -2.05 19.12
N PHE A 183 3.65 -1.48 19.26
CA PHE A 183 3.28 -0.73 20.47
C PHE A 183 3.12 -1.66 21.68
N GLU A 184 2.54 -2.85 21.49
CA GLU A 184 2.51 -3.90 22.52
C GLU A 184 3.94 -4.24 22.99
N LYS A 185 4.90 -4.35 22.06
CA LYS A 185 6.30 -4.57 22.40
C LYS A 185 6.87 -3.41 23.23
N LEU A 186 6.69 -2.16 22.81
CA LEU A 186 7.14 -0.98 23.58
C LEU A 186 6.58 -0.94 25.00
N VAL A 187 5.31 -1.34 25.19
CA VAL A 187 4.63 -1.29 26.48
C VAL A 187 5.04 -2.44 27.41
N TYR A 188 5.19 -3.65 26.87
CA TYR A 188 5.32 -4.87 27.68
C TYR A 188 6.71 -5.47 27.72
N ASP A 189 7.59 -5.18 26.76
CA ASP A 189 8.94 -5.71 26.70
C ASP A 189 9.92 -4.80 27.46
N PRO A 190 10.42 -5.21 28.66
CA PRO A 190 11.32 -4.39 29.44
C PRO A 190 12.67 -4.15 28.75
N GLU A 191 13.08 -5.04 27.82
CA GLU A 191 14.35 -4.91 27.09
C GLU A 191 14.34 -3.72 26.12
N MET A 192 13.17 -3.17 25.82
CA MET A 192 13.03 -2.00 24.95
C MET A 192 13.42 -0.69 25.63
N TYR A 193 13.51 -0.65 26.97
CA TYR A 193 13.79 0.56 27.75
C TYR A 193 12.95 1.78 27.33
N ALA A 194 11.68 1.55 26.98
CA ALA A 194 10.80 2.56 26.40
C ALA A 194 10.36 3.60 27.44
N GLY A 195 10.94 4.80 27.40
CA GLY A 195 10.45 5.96 28.16
C GLY A 195 9.06 6.48 27.75
N GLU A 196 8.39 7.18 28.67
CA GLU A 196 7.01 7.71 28.51
C GLU A 196 6.92 8.71 27.36
N VAL A 197 7.66 9.82 27.44
CA VAL A 197 7.69 10.88 26.42
C VAL A 197 8.32 10.43 25.08
N PRO A 198 9.60 9.99 25.04
CA PRO A 198 10.27 9.73 23.76
C PRO A 198 9.68 8.56 22.96
N HIS A 199 8.95 7.65 23.61
CA HIS A 199 8.43 6.46 22.95
C HIS A 199 6.93 6.27 23.06
N LEU A 200 6.35 6.22 24.27
CA LEU A 200 4.93 5.85 24.42
C LEU A 200 4.00 6.95 23.93
N GLN A 201 4.24 8.21 24.33
CA GLN A 201 3.48 9.37 23.86
C GLN A 201 3.64 9.53 22.35
N LYS A 202 4.87 9.53 21.84
CA LYS A 202 5.14 9.64 20.40
C LYS A 202 4.53 8.50 19.58
N MET A 203 4.52 7.26 20.09
CA MET A 203 3.82 6.14 19.45
C MET A 203 2.31 6.34 19.48
N MET A 204 1.77 6.83 20.59
CA MET A 204 0.33 7.12 20.74
C MET A 204 -0.12 8.25 19.82
N GLU A 205 0.67 9.32 19.66
CA GLU A 205 0.42 10.42 18.73
C GLU A 205 0.35 9.95 17.28
N ARG A 206 1.21 8.99 16.89
CA ARG A 206 1.12 8.36 15.55
C ARG A 206 -0.08 7.43 15.43
N ASN A 207 -0.58 6.87 16.52
CA ASN A 207 -1.62 5.85 16.49
C ASN A 207 -2.89 6.25 17.23
N TYR A 208 -3.23 7.55 17.26
CA TYR A 208 -4.42 8.02 17.99
C TYR A 208 -5.73 7.51 17.41
N TRP A 209 -5.72 6.95 16.19
CA TRP A 209 -6.84 6.18 15.65
C TRP A 209 -7.24 4.99 16.55
N LEU A 210 -6.38 4.54 17.47
CA LEU A 210 -6.71 3.60 18.54
C LEU A 210 -7.82 4.10 19.48
N LEU A 211 -7.89 5.42 19.70
CA LEU A 211 -8.95 6.08 20.47
C LEU A 211 -10.13 6.50 19.57
N GLY A 212 -9.88 6.73 18.28
CA GLY A 212 -10.93 6.76 17.26
C GLY A 212 -10.51 7.33 15.91
N GLU A 213 -11.18 6.85 14.86
CA GLU A 213 -10.84 7.05 13.43
C GLU A 213 -10.99 8.49 12.89
N GLN A 214 -11.70 9.38 13.60
CA GLN A 214 -12.08 10.71 13.11
C GLN A 214 -11.59 11.85 14.02
N TYR A 215 -10.65 11.55 14.91
CA TYR A 215 -10.00 12.59 15.69
C TYR A 215 -8.93 13.29 14.85
N GLN A 216 -8.73 14.58 15.14
CA GLN A 216 -7.63 15.38 14.63
C GLN A 216 -6.77 15.77 15.84
N LEU A 217 -5.46 15.57 15.74
CA LEU A 217 -4.54 15.98 16.79
C LEU A 217 -4.44 17.51 16.80
N VAL A 218 -4.75 18.12 17.95
CA VAL A 218 -4.60 19.56 18.17
C VAL A 218 -3.11 19.85 18.39
N THR A 219 -2.40 18.97 19.09
CA THR A 219 -1.01 19.16 19.50
C THR A 219 -0.20 17.86 19.53
N ALA A 220 1.02 17.87 18.99
CA ALA A 220 1.89 16.69 18.82
C ALA A 220 3.30 16.84 19.43
N GLU A 221 3.52 17.91 20.19
CA GLU A 221 4.79 18.18 20.90
C GLU A 221 4.41 19.00 22.13
N GLU A 222 4.50 18.37 23.32
CA GLU A 222 4.20 18.86 24.68
C GLU A 222 3.91 20.38 24.77
N PRO A 223 2.69 20.82 24.47
CA PRO A 223 2.34 22.22 24.56
C PRO A 223 1.64 22.46 25.87
N ASP A 224 2.12 23.49 26.55
CA ASP A 224 1.37 24.13 27.61
C ASP A 224 -0.05 24.52 27.12
N PHE A 225 -0.94 24.82 28.07
CA PHE A 225 -2.30 25.17 27.71
C PHE A 225 -2.40 26.41 26.79
N ASN A 226 -1.39 27.29 26.77
CA ASN A 226 -1.37 28.47 25.90
C ASN A 226 -1.27 28.07 24.42
N GLU A 227 -0.35 27.15 24.10
CA GLU A 227 -0.20 26.64 22.74
C GLU A 227 -1.41 25.77 22.34
N ALA A 228 -1.98 25.00 23.27
CA ALA A 228 -3.23 24.28 23.06
C ALA A 228 -4.39 25.22 22.68
N ALA A 229 -4.55 26.34 23.39
CA ALA A 229 -5.58 27.35 23.10
C ALA A 229 -5.38 28.00 21.73
N ARG A 230 -4.13 28.29 21.35
CA ARG A 230 -3.79 28.86 20.05
C ARG A 230 -4.17 27.93 18.90
N ARG A 231 -3.82 26.65 18.99
CA ARG A 231 -4.12 25.66 17.94
C ARG A 231 -5.61 25.32 17.88
N HIS A 232 -6.24 25.13 19.04
CA HIS A 232 -7.68 24.90 19.14
C HIS A 232 -8.50 25.99 18.44
N THR A 233 -8.19 27.25 18.74
CA THR A 233 -8.86 28.41 18.13
C THR A 233 -8.68 28.45 16.63
N TYR A 234 -7.48 28.16 16.15
CA TYR A 234 -7.21 28.13 14.72
C TYR A 234 -7.96 26.99 14.02
N ILE A 235 -7.98 25.78 14.60
CA ILE A 235 -8.68 24.62 14.02
C ILE A 235 -10.18 24.88 13.91
N LEU A 236 -10.78 25.52 14.93
CA LEU A 236 -12.22 25.76 14.97
C LEU A 236 -12.66 27.03 14.24
N ARG A 237 -11.85 28.10 14.26
CA ARG A 237 -12.26 29.44 13.79
C ARG A 237 -11.38 30.01 12.68
N GLY A 238 -10.24 29.39 12.38
CA GLY A 238 -9.24 29.93 11.45
C GLY A 238 -8.48 31.16 11.98
N GLU A 239 -8.63 31.49 13.25
CA GLU A 239 -8.07 32.69 13.86
C GLU A 239 -6.67 32.44 14.44
N LYS A 240 -5.71 33.34 14.16
CA LYS A 240 -4.36 33.30 14.73
C LYS A 240 -4.29 34.19 15.98
N LEU A 241 -4.34 33.59 17.16
CA LEU A 241 -4.11 34.30 18.41
C LEU A 241 -2.64 34.74 18.52
N LYS A 242 -2.38 36.04 18.66
CA LYS A 242 -1.03 36.60 18.78
C LYS A 242 -0.47 36.54 20.21
N LYS A 243 -1.33 36.64 21.22
CA LYS A 243 -1.02 36.51 22.66
C LYS A 243 -2.29 36.08 23.39
N HIS A 244 -2.39 34.80 23.77
CA HIS A 244 -3.36 34.32 24.76
C HIS A 244 -2.54 33.82 25.94
N LYS A 245 -2.79 34.37 27.13
CA LYS A 245 -2.15 33.90 28.36
C LYS A 245 -3.25 33.37 29.27
N ILE A 246 -3.14 32.11 29.63
CA ILE A 246 -4.09 31.44 30.51
C ILE A 246 -3.84 31.90 31.94
N GLY A 247 -4.88 32.45 32.57
CA GLY A 247 -4.79 33.06 33.89
C GLY A 247 -4.79 32.05 35.04
N HIS A 248 -4.31 30.82 34.83
CA HIS A 248 -4.43 29.71 35.76
C HIS A 248 -3.08 29.27 36.34
N VAL A 249 -3.05 28.86 37.61
CA VAL A 249 -1.82 28.37 38.29
C VAL A 249 -1.18 27.17 37.61
N SER A 250 -1.97 26.41 36.85
CA SER A 250 -1.54 25.25 36.07
C SER A 250 -1.42 25.52 34.57
N GLU A 251 -1.26 26.78 34.14
CA GLU A 251 -1.11 27.14 32.72
C GLU A 251 0.05 26.41 32.02
N GLN A 252 1.10 26.07 32.77
CA GLN A 252 2.31 25.39 32.30
C GLN A 252 2.22 23.86 32.34
N LYS A 253 1.07 23.29 32.70
CA LYS A 253 0.90 21.84 32.60
C LYS A 253 0.72 21.43 31.15
N GLU A 254 1.34 20.32 30.81
CA GLU A 254 1.34 19.75 29.47
C GLU A 254 0.42 18.55 29.45
N MET A 255 -0.42 18.48 28.42
CA MET A 255 -1.27 17.32 28.16
C MET A 255 -0.55 16.43 27.16
N ASP A 256 -0.42 15.13 27.44
CA ASP A 256 0.30 14.20 26.56
C ASP A 256 -0.31 14.17 25.15
N LEU A 257 -1.64 14.07 25.06
CA LEU A 257 -2.35 14.25 23.79
C LEU A 257 -3.59 15.12 23.98
N PHE A 258 -3.80 16.04 23.05
CA PHE A 258 -5.04 16.80 22.94
C PHE A 258 -5.58 16.70 21.51
N MET A 259 -6.79 16.15 21.37
CA MET A 259 -7.44 15.89 20.10
C MET A 259 -8.83 16.49 20.03
N ILE A 260 -9.28 16.75 18.82
CA ILE A 260 -10.59 17.32 18.53
C ILE A 260 -11.28 16.54 17.41
N ARG A 261 -12.61 16.41 17.50
CA ARG A 261 -13.44 15.85 16.45
C ARG A 261 -14.67 16.72 16.25
N GLN A 262 -14.86 17.18 15.02
CA GLN A 262 -16.02 17.98 14.62
C GLN A 262 -17.06 17.06 13.99
N ARG A 263 -18.20 16.88 14.66
CA ARG A 263 -19.36 16.16 14.12
C ARG A 263 -20.33 17.16 13.53
N MET A 264 -20.07 17.57 12.29
CA MET A 264 -20.86 18.60 11.59
C MET A 264 -22.36 18.30 11.59
N ASN A 265 -22.74 17.04 11.36
CA ASN A 265 -24.14 16.62 11.30
C ASN A 265 -24.85 16.70 12.66
N GLU A 266 -24.11 16.61 13.77
CA GLU A 266 -24.66 16.68 15.13
C GLU A 266 -24.52 18.09 15.73
N ASN A 267 -23.87 19.01 15.01
CA ASN A 267 -23.39 20.28 15.54
C ASN A 267 -22.68 20.10 16.89
N LYS A 268 -21.76 19.11 16.99
CA LYS A 268 -21.00 18.81 18.20
C LYS A 268 -19.50 18.83 17.96
N ILE A 269 -18.78 19.36 18.93
CA ILE A 269 -17.32 19.38 18.95
C ILE A 269 -16.87 18.57 20.16
N GLU A 270 -16.24 17.43 19.91
CA GLU A 270 -15.74 16.55 20.96
C GLU A 270 -14.24 16.76 21.13
N HIS A 271 -13.82 16.99 22.37
CA HIS A 271 -12.44 17.13 22.77
C HIS A 271 -12.02 15.90 23.56
N ILE A 272 -10.83 15.39 23.24
CA ILE A 272 -10.19 14.31 23.98
C ILE A 272 -8.85 14.79 24.49
N VAL A 273 -8.64 14.65 25.80
CA VAL A 273 -7.32 14.79 26.43
C VAL A 273 -6.89 13.41 26.91
N VAL A 274 -5.65 13.04 26.65
CA VAL A 274 -5.08 11.77 27.08
C VAL A 274 -3.91 12.05 28.01
N GLU A 275 -3.85 11.31 29.10
CA GLU A 275 -2.72 11.22 30.01
C GLU A 275 -2.24 9.76 29.99
N LEU A 276 -0.97 9.55 29.62
CA LEU A 276 -0.33 8.25 29.57
C LEU A 276 0.58 8.10 30.78
N LYS A 277 0.61 6.89 31.34
CA LYS A 277 1.53 6.54 32.42
C LYS A 277 2.41 5.36 32.06
N HIS A 278 3.68 5.48 32.40
CA HIS A 278 4.69 4.47 32.15
C HIS A 278 4.27 3.10 32.75
N PRO A 279 4.29 2.02 31.93
CA PRO A 279 3.64 0.76 32.28
C PRO A 279 4.30 -0.02 33.43
N VAL A 280 5.58 0.26 33.70
CA VAL A 280 6.36 -0.44 34.75
C VAL A 280 6.37 0.33 36.08
N ASN A 281 6.35 1.67 36.04
CA ASN A 281 6.75 2.50 37.17
C ASN A 281 5.57 3.21 37.85
N VAL A 282 4.43 3.30 37.18
CA VAL A 282 3.27 4.03 37.68
C VAL A 282 2.05 3.12 37.68
N ARG A 283 1.37 3.07 38.81
CA ARG A 283 0.05 2.46 38.94
C ARG A 283 -0.98 3.58 38.99
N LEU A 284 -2.08 3.40 38.28
CA LEU A 284 -3.14 4.39 38.21
C LEU A 284 -3.92 4.39 39.52
N GLY A 285 -3.97 5.54 40.19
CA GLY A 285 -4.70 5.72 41.42
C GLY A 285 -5.40 7.08 41.47
N LYS A 286 -5.70 7.51 42.70
CA LYS A 286 -6.33 8.81 42.93
C LYS A 286 -5.48 9.97 42.41
N LYS A 287 -4.15 9.90 42.58
CA LYS A 287 -3.22 10.97 42.17
C LYS A 287 -3.31 11.25 40.67
N GLU A 288 -3.36 10.20 39.86
CA GLU A 288 -3.43 10.32 38.40
C GLU A 288 -4.81 10.80 37.94
N ILE A 289 -5.88 10.45 38.65
CA ILE A 289 -7.22 11.02 38.43
C ILE A 289 -7.23 12.52 38.79
N ASP A 290 -6.60 12.90 39.90
CA ASP A 290 -6.50 14.30 40.32
C ASP A 290 -5.72 15.13 39.27
N GLN A 291 -4.69 14.56 38.63
CA GLN A 291 -3.97 15.21 37.53
C GLN A 291 -4.90 15.55 36.34
N VAL A 292 -5.73 14.60 35.93
CA VAL A 292 -6.75 14.82 34.86
C VAL A 292 -7.76 15.88 35.28
N TYR A 293 -8.17 15.89 36.56
CA TYR A 293 -9.07 16.91 37.08
C TYR A 293 -8.45 18.32 37.04
N GLU A 294 -7.16 18.45 37.31
CA GLU A 294 -6.45 19.73 37.21
C GLU A 294 -6.43 20.28 35.78
N TYR A 295 -6.32 19.42 34.76
CA TYR A 295 -6.48 19.85 33.36
C TYR A 295 -7.88 20.40 33.10
N TYR A 296 -8.91 19.70 33.58
CA TYR A 296 -10.27 20.19 33.48
C TYR A 296 -10.47 21.55 34.18
N GLN A 297 -9.83 21.80 35.33
CA GLN A 297 -9.91 23.11 35.99
C GLN A 297 -9.35 24.24 35.12
N VAL A 298 -8.24 24.00 34.42
CA VAL A 298 -7.69 24.98 33.46
C VAL A 298 -8.71 25.21 32.33
N ILE A 299 -9.18 24.12 31.72
CA ILE A 299 -10.13 24.15 30.59
C ILE A 299 -11.40 24.90 30.96
N ARG A 300 -12.01 24.59 32.10
CA ARG A 300 -13.26 25.17 32.58
C ARG A 300 -13.16 26.68 32.78
N ASN A 301 -12.01 27.17 33.22
CA ASN A 301 -11.78 28.60 33.48
C ASN A 301 -11.49 29.41 32.22
N GLU A 302 -11.25 28.76 31.09
CA GLU A 302 -10.88 29.40 29.83
C GLU A 302 -12.05 29.34 28.84
N SER A 303 -12.71 30.48 28.63
CA SER A 303 -13.90 30.58 27.75
C SER A 303 -13.65 30.09 26.32
N ILE A 304 -12.41 30.11 25.84
CA ILE A 304 -12.05 29.68 24.49
C ILE A 304 -12.27 28.19 24.25
N PHE A 305 -12.18 27.39 25.32
CA PHE A 305 -12.37 25.95 25.31
C PHE A 305 -13.82 25.52 25.55
N ASN A 306 -14.72 26.46 25.82
CA ASN A 306 -16.08 26.16 26.27
C ASN A 306 -17.14 26.83 25.39
N ALA A 307 -18.01 26.01 24.80
CA ALA A 307 -19.24 26.43 24.16
C ALA A 307 -20.33 25.36 24.39
N SER A 308 -21.60 25.72 24.18
CA SER A 308 -22.73 24.83 24.49
C SER A 308 -22.76 23.54 23.65
N ASN A 309 -22.03 23.50 22.54
CA ASN A 309 -21.89 22.34 21.68
C ASN A 309 -20.54 21.59 21.85
N MET A 310 -19.73 21.97 22.84
CA MET A 310 -18.45 21.35 23.13
C MET A 310 -18.57 20.34 24.26
N THR A 311 -17.95 19.18 24.11
CA THR A 311 -17.89 18.14 25.14
C THR A 311 -16.45 17.73 25.38
N TRP A 312 -16.11 17.41 26.63
CA TRP A 312 -14.75 17.04 27.03
C TRP A 312 -14.71 15.62 27.58
N LYS A 313 -13.78 14.83 27.05
CA LYS A 313 -13.45 13.48 27.53
C LYS A 313 -11.98 13.42 27.89
N PHE A 314 -11.67 12.82 29.01
CA PHE A 314 -10.31 12.60 29.46
C PHE A 314 -10.04 11.09 29.55
N TYR A 315 -8.91 10.65 29.03
CA TYR A 315 -8.45 9.27 29.12
C TYR A 315 -7.19 9.21 29.94
N LEU A 316 -7.21 8.44 31.01
CA LEU A 316 -6.02 8.05 31.76
C LEU A 316 -5.66 6.63 31.37
N ILE A 317 -4.50 6.43 30.75
CA ILE A 317 -4.06 5.14 30.23
C ILE A 317 -2.77 4.72 30.92
N GLY A 318 -2.74 3.50 31.44
CA GLY A 318 -1.57 2.93 32.10
C GLY A 318 -1.61 1.41 32.04
N ASN A 319 -0.77 0.73 32.82
CA ASN A 319 -0.73 -0.73 32.77
C ASN A 319 -1.60 -1.40 33.82
N LYS A 320 -1.64 -0.85 35.03
CA LYS A 320 -2.32 -1.44 36.20
C LYS A 320 -2.86 -0.37 37.14
N TYR A 321 -3.93 -0.71 37.84
CA TYR A 321 -4.46 0.08 38.95
C TYR A 321 -3.58 -0.08 40.20
N ASP A 322 -3.66 0.89 41.10
CA ASP A 322 -3.01 0.80 42.41
C ASP A 322 -3.70 -0.28 43.30
N SER A 323 -3.12 -0.57 44.46
CA SER A 323 -3.67 -1.59 45.36
C SER A 323 -4.82 -1.09 46.25
N THR A 324 -5.27 0.16 46.09
CA THR A 324 -6.27 0.76 46.97
C THR A 324 -7.70 0.37 46.58
N GLY A 325 -7.92 -0.08 45.35
CA GLY A 325 -9.24 -0.37 44.80
C GLY A 325 -10.07 0.88 44.47
N TYR A 326 -9.46 2.07 44.55
CA TYR A 326 -10.15 3.35 44.36
C TYR A 326 -10.79 3.47 42.98
N ILE A 327 -10.03 3.16 41.92
CA ILE A 327 -10.49 3.28 40.53
C ILE A 327 -11.59 2.26 40.27
N GLU A 328 -11.38 1.01 40.67
CA GLU A 328 -12.31 -0.09 40.48
C GLU A 328 -13.65 0.18 41.15
N HIS A 329 -13.62 0.72 42.38
CA HIS A 329 -14.84 1.11 43.09
C HIS A 329 -15.63 2.18 42.33
N ILE A 330 -14.95 3.22 41.83
CA ILE A 330 -15.61 4.29 41.07
C ILE A 330 -16.15 3.76 39.73
N MET A 331 -15.40 2.90 39.04
CA MET A 331 -15.87 2.27 37.79
C MET A 331 -17.16 1.47 38.00
N ASP A 332 -17.29 0.75 39.12
CA ASP A 332 -18.52 0.01 39.44
C ASP A 332 -19.72 0.96 39.66
N VAL A 333 -19.50 2.11 40.31
CA VAL A 333 -20.53 3.16 40.50
C VAL A 333 -21.02 3.73 39.16
N TYR A 334 -20.16 3.80 38.14
CA TYR A 334 -20.48 4.32 36.81
C TYR A 334 -20.81 3.25 35.77
N LYS A 335 -20.85 1.98 36.17
CA LYS A 335 -21.17 0.86 35.30
C LYS A 335 -22.52 1.06 34.61
N GLY A 336 -22.54 0.89 33.28
CA GLY A 336 -23.72 1.08 32.44
C GLY A 336 -24.13 2.54 32.19
N LYS A 337 -23.38 3.53 32.68
CA LYS A 337 -23.66 4.97 32.47
C LYS A 337 -22.87 5.58 31.30
N GLY A 338 -22.02 4.80 30.66
CA GLY A 338 -21.25 5.18 29.47
C GLY A 338 -20.34 4.04 29.02
N ASP A 339 -19.29 4.37 28.29
CA ASP A 339 -18.36 3.38 27.77
C ASP A 339 -17.51 2.75 28.89
N TYR A 340 -16.90 1.61 28.59
CA TYR A 340 -16.01 0.92 29.53
C TYR A 340 -14.84 1.84 29.95
N GLY A 341 -14.50 1.79 31.24
CA GLY A 341 -13.48 2.63 31.86
C GLY A 341 -14.03 3.90 32.51
N LEU A 342 -15.32 4.19 32.38
CA LEU A 342 -15.91 5.43 32.92
C LEU A 342 -15.78 5.51 34.45
N VAL A 343 -15.15 6.58 34.94
CA VAL A 343 -15.04 6.89 36.39
C VAL A 343 -15.72 8.21 36.77
N TYR A 344 -16.07 9.05 35.80
CA TYR A 344 -16.81 10.28 36.07
C TYR A 344 -17.64 10.68 34.86
N LYS A 345 -18.87 11.16 35.10
CA LYS A 345 -19.75 11.70 34.08
C LYS A 345 -20.53 12.90 34.60
N GLY A 346 -20.31 14.05 33.98
CA GLY A 346 -20.94 15.33 34.32
C GLY A 346 -20.72 16.36 33.23
N GLU A 347 -20.16 17.52 33.59
CA GLU A 347 -19.74 18.56 32.63
C GLU A 347 -18.64 18.05 31.66
N TYR A 348 -17.91 17.02 32.07
CA TYR A 348 -16.91 16.29 31.32
C TYR A 348 -17.01 14.79 31.67
N GLU A 349 -16.35 13.93 30.90
CA GLU A 349 -16.25 12.51 31.19
C GLU A 349 -14.78 12.12 31.42
N VAL A 350 -14.54 11.20 32.36
CA VAL A 350 -13.20 10.63 32.62
C VAL A 350 -13.27 9.12 32.45
N TYR A 351 -12.35 8.59 31.64
CA TYR A 351 -12.17 7.18 31.38
C TYR A 351 -10.78 6.75 31.85
N VAL A 352 -10.71 5.67 32.61
CA VAL A 352 -9.45 5.01 32.96
C VAL A 352 -9.38 3.69 32.20
N ARG A 353 -8.26 3.44 31.54
CA ARG A 353 -8.03 2.21 30.77
C ARG A 353 -6.65 1.65 30.96
N THR A 354 -6.51 0.34 30.83
CA THR A 354 -5.21 -0.30 30.72
C THR A 354 -4.76 -0.37 29.26
N TRP A 355 -3.45 -0.44 29.03
CA TRP A 355 -2.88 -0.72 27.70
C TRP A 355 -3.46 -2.02 27.11
N SER A 356 -3.67 -3.05 27.94
CA SER A 356 -4.23 -4.31 27.49
C SER A 356 -5.65 -4.13 26.94
N GLU A 357 -6.47 -3.30 27.59
CA GLU A 357 -7.82 -2.98 27.12
C GLU A 357 -7.80 -2.20 25.81
N VAL A 358 -6.91 -1.22 25.65
CA VAL A 358 -6.75 -0.46 24.40
C VAL A 358 -6.41 -1.39 23.23
N PHE A 359 -5.43 -2.28 23.41
CA PHE A 359 -5.03 -3.22 22.35
C PHE A 359 -6.07 -4.32 22.10
N SER A 360 -6.73 -4.82 23.15
CA SER A 360 -7.83 -5.77 23.02
C SER A 360 -9.02 -5.17 22.27
N GLU A 361 -9.37 -3.91 22.54
CA GLU A 361 -10.44 -3.22 21.82
C GLU A 361 -10.11 -3.08 20.33
N PHE A 362 -8.87 -2.73 19.98
CA PHE A 362 -8.43 -2.74 18.58
C PHE A 362 -8.61 -4.13 17.94
N LYS A 363 -8.13 -5.18 18.61
CA LYS A 363 -8.21 -6.56 18.13
C LYS A 363 -9.66 -6.97 17.89
N ILE A 364 -10.57 -6.65 18.82
CA ILE A 364 -12.01 -6.96 18.71
C ILE A 364 -12.65 -6.18 17.55
N LYS A 365 -12.41 -4.86 17.46
CA LYS A 365 -12.99 -4.02 16.40
C LYS A 365 -12.58 -4.47 15.00
N HIS A 366 -11.35 -4.94 14.85
CA HIS A 366 -10.79 -5.33 13.55
C HIS A 366 -10.89 -6.83 13.26
N ASP A 367 -11.35 -7.64 14.23
CA ASP A 367 -11.41 -9.10 14.09
C ASP A 367 -12.23 -9.52 12.87
N PHE A 368 -13.41 -8.93 12.69
CA PHE A 368 -14.26 -9.22 11.53
C PHE A 368 -13.54 -8.99 10.20
N LEU A 369 -12.82 -7.86 10.06
CA LEU A 369 -12.08 -7.56 8.84
C LEU A 369 -10.92 -8.52 8.64
N ASN A 370 -10.19 -8.84 9.72
CA ASN A 370 -9.08 -9.77 9.67
C ASN A 370 -9.50 -11.22 9.38
N GLN A 371 -10.68 -11.66 9.82
CA GLN A 371 -11.23 -12.96 9.44
C GLN A 371 -11.48 -13.08 7.92
N LYS A 372 -11.74 -11.95 7.25
CA LYS A 372 -11.96 -11.88 5.79
C LYS A 372 -10.66 -11.69 5.02
N LEU A 373 -9.78 -10.80 5.49
CA LEU A 373 -8.51 -10.50 4.83
C LEU A 373 -7.44 -11.58 5.11
N GLN A 374 -7.57 -12.30 6.22
CA GLN A 374 -6.66 -13.37 6.66
C GLN A 374 -5.20 -12.93 6.66
N ILE A 375 -4.93 -11.78 7.28
CA ILE A 375 -3.56 -11.26 7.36
C ILE A 375 -2.71 -12.29 8.13
N GLU A 376 -1.64 -12.75 7.48
CA GLU A 376 -0.66 -13.65 8.08
C GLU A 376 0.17 -12.87 9.10
N LYS A 377 -0.34 -12.79 10.33
CA LYS A 377 0.29 -12.01 11.42
C LYS A 377 1.73 -12.41 11.69
N ASP A 378 2.09 -13.67 11.49
CA ASP A 378 3.47 -14.17 11.66
C ASP A 378 4.43 -13.66 10.58
N LYS A 379 3.91 -13.22 9.43
CA LYS A 379 4.70 -12.58 8.36
C LYS A 379 4.70 -11.05 8.47
N ILE A 380 3.82 -10.47 9.29
CA ILE A 380 3.95 -9.07 9.67
C ILE A 380 5.25 -8.96 10.47
N GLN A 381 6.25 -8.29 9.91
CA GLN A 381 7.60 -8.15 10.47
C GLN A 381 7.62 -7.27 11.74
N ALA A 382 6.87 -7.65 12.78
CA ALA A 382 7.02 -7.14 14.12
C ALA A 382 8.30 -7.76 14.70
N GLY A 383 9.45 -7.13 14.45
CA GLY A 383 10.74 -7.71 14.86
C GLY A 383 11.98 -7.23 14.09
N LEU A 384 11.83 -6.36 13.07
CA LEU A 384 12.98 -5.74 12.41
C LEU A 384 13.73 -4.76 13.32
N TYR A 385 13.03 -4.17 14.29
CA TYR A 385 13.58 -3.08 15.10
C TYR A 385 14.18 -3.60 16.39
N VAL A 386 15.42 -3.19 16.62
CA VAL A 386 16.29 -3.67 17.71
C VAL A 386 16.03 -2.88 18.99
N ASN A 387 15.49 -1.66 18.89
CA ASN A 387 15.27 -0.76 20.03
C ASN A 387 14.01 0.10 19.86
N ALA A 388 13.62 0.81 20.93
CA ALA A 388 12.41 1.62 20.97
C ALA A 388 12.43 2.82 20.01
N ASP A 389 13.59 3.46 19.82
CA ASP A 389 13.76 4.60 18.92
C ASP A 389 13.46 4.22 17.46
N GLU A 390 13.94 3.06 17.01
CA GLU A 390 13.68 2.58 15.66
C GLU A 390 12.19 2.34 15.39
N ILE A 391 11.48 1.74 16.35
CA ILE A 391 10.03 1.52 16.24
C ILE A 391 9.32 2.87 16.10
N VAL A 392 9.63 3.81 16.97
CA VAL A 392 8.88 5.06 17.09
C VAL A 392 9.21 6.01 15.94
N ASN A 393 10.44 5.96 15.40
CA ASN A 393 10.82 6.80 14.27
C ASN A 393 10.36 6.23 12.92
N ASN A 394 10.07 4.93 12.81
CA ASN A 394 9.57 4.32 11.59
C ASN A 394 8.22 4.92 11.15
N HIS A 395 8.12 5.31 9.87
CA HIS A 395 6.89 5.83 9.29
C HIS A 395 6.02 4.69 8.75
N ARG A 396 4.73 4.73 9.06
CA ARG A 396 3.74 3.74 8.58
C ARG A 396 2.68 4.45 7.75
N THR A 397 2.09 3.75 6.79
CA THR A 397 0.96 4.27 6.01
C THR A 397 -0.29 4.48 6.87
N SER A 398 -0.35 3.80 8.02
CA SER A 398 -1.38 3.95 9.05
C SER A 398 -1.10 5.04 10.06
N ASP A 399 0.07 5.70 10.02
CA ASP A 399 0.36 6.79 10.95
C ASP A 399 -0.68 7.89 10.77
N SER A 400 -1.24 8.31 11.90
CA SER A 400 -2.17 9.41 11.95
C SER A 400 -1.46 10.69 11.53
N PRO A 401 -2.15 11.64 10.88
CA PRO A 401 -1.55 12.93 10.53
C PRO A 401 -0.94 13.59 11.76
N ALA A 402 0.37 13.89 11.67
CA ALA A 402 1.16 14.41 12.78
C ALA A 402 0.55 15.69 13.36
N GLN A 403 -0.04 16.53 12.51
CA GLN A 403 -0.82 17.72 12.89
C GLN A 403 -1.83 18.00 11.77
N PHE A 404 -2.78 18.90 12.00
CA PHE A 404 -3.58 19.48 10.92
C PHE A 404 -2.66 20.06 9.84
N SER A 405 -2.57 19.42 8.68
CA SER A 405 -1.79 19.91 7.56
C SER A 405 -2.62 20.90 6.76
N TRP A 406 -2.05 22.08 6.56
CA TRP A 406 -2.62 23.14 5.74
C TRP A 406 -2.75 22.64 4.30
N ALA A 407 -3.98 22.60 3.79
CA ALA A 407 -4.21 22.76 2.37
C ALA A 407 -4.84 24.16 2.19
N PRO A 408 -4.24 25.06 1.40
CA PRO A 408 -5.02 26.20 0.92
C PRO A 408 -6.14 25.58 0.08
N THR A 409 -7.38 25.86 0.44
CA THR A 409 -8.47 25.73 -0.53
C THR A 409 -8.07 26.54 -1.76
N GLN A 410 -7.79 25.86 -2.87
CA GLN A 410 -7.67 26.47 -4.19
C GLN A 410 -9.03 26.98 -4.64
#